data_AF-A0A9Q0T7V2-F1
#
_entry.id   AF-A0A9Q0T7V2-F1
#
_cell.length_a   1.000
_cell.length_b   1.000
_cell.length_c   1.000
_cell.angle_alpha   90.00
_cell.angle_beta   90.00
_cell.angle_gamma   90.00
#
_symmetry.space_group_name_H-M   'P 1'
#
loop_
_entity.id
_entity.type
_entity.pdbx_description
1 polymer ?
#
loop_
_entity_poly.entity_id
_entity_poly.type
_entity_poly.pdbx_seq_one_letter_code
_entity_poly.pdbx_strand_id
1 'polypeptide(L)'
;MGDFSVQITPELVNRFATDGDKLKKKSKKTIPKTRRETPLLKAKANEKQLHDDSETHKRIASPGWPVQPPLYLPITQPVHPANAELDAIRSVIQESERVLEKFQKQEDNMVQQVTERAKDLRDKEFKLPYQKPMPCLVDYNACRACYKEHADDILKCAPLTKSYYECVRRAKQQQNSADK
;
A
#
# COMPACT_ATOMS: atom_id res chain seq x y z
N MET A 1 6.58 -27.84 -25.85
CA MET A 1 6.80 -26.70 -24.92
C MET A 1 7.60 -25.68 -25.71
N GLY A 2 7.03 -24.51 -25.98
CA GLY A 2 7.70 -23.45 -26.73
C GLY A 2 8.40 -22.50 -25.78
N ASP A 3 9.67 -22.21 -26.04
CA ASP A 3 10.48 -21.31 -25.23
C ASP A 3 10.09 -19.86 -25.53
N PHE A 4 9.46 -19.19 -24.58
CA PHE A 4 9.19 -17.76 -24.66
C PHE A 4 10.38 -16.99 -24.10
N SER A 5 11.14 -16.34 -24.98
CA SER A 5 12.16 -15.38 -24.59
C SER A 5 11.55 -13.98 -24.52
N VAL A 6 11.48 -13.42 -23.31
CA VAL A 6 11.03 -12.04 -23.10
C VAL A 6 12.22 -11.11 -23.30
N GLN A 7 12.21 -10.32 -24.38
CA GLN A 7 13.21 -9.28 -24.59
C GLN A 7 12.74 -7.99 -23.93
N ILE A 8 13.40 -7.59 -22.84
CA ILE A 8 13.15 -6.31 -22.18
C ILE A 8 13.93 -5.23 -22.92
N THR A 9 13.22 -4.37 -23.65
CA THR A 9 13.82 -3.23 -24.33
C THR A 9 14.07 -2.08 -23.34
N PRO A 10 15.12 -1.26 -23.54
CA PRO A 10 15.42 -0.13 -22.67
C PRO A 10 14.31 0.94 -22.66
N GLU A 11 13.49 1.01 -23.71
CA GLU A 11 12.29 1.86 -23.75
C GLU A 11 11.22 1.41 -22.74
N LEU A 12 11.06 0.10 -22.54
CA LEU A 12 10.12 -0.43 -21.57
C LEU A 12 10.53 -0.05 -20.14
N VAL A 13 11.83 -0.09 -19.85
CA VAL A 13 12.40 0.31 -18.55
C VAL A 13 12.19 1.81 -18.30
N ASN A 14 12.43 2.65 -19.31
CA ASN A 14 12.23 4.10 -19.20
C ASN A 14 10.76 4.50 -18.96
N ARG A 15 9.79 3.73 -19.48
CA ARG A 15 8.36 3.95 -19.22
C ARG A 15 8.00 3.67 -17.77
N PHE A 16 8.53 2.61 -17.16
CA PHE A 16 8.32 2.34 -15.73
C PHE A 16 9.03 3.34 -14.82
N ALA A 17 10.19 3.86 -15.24
CA ALA A 17 10.94 4.85 -14.47
C ALA A 17 10.27 6.24 -14.46
N THR A 18 9.50 6.60 -15.50
CA THR A 18 8.89 7.94 -15.65
C THR A 18 7.44 8.03 -15.20
N ASP A 19 6.74 6.90 -15.00
CA ASP A 19 5.33 6.88 -14.57
C ASP A 19 5.13 7.41 -13.12
N GLY A 20 6.21 7.49 -12.34
CA GLY A 20 6.22 8.09 -11.00
C GLY A 20 6.24 9.63 -10.98
N ASP A 21 6.62 10.28 -12.08
CA ASP A 21 6.81 11.74 -12.13
C ASP A 21 5.76 12.44 -13.01
N LYS A 22 4.63 12.76 -12.35
CA LYS A 22 3.81 13.97 -12.57
C LYS A 22 2.91 14.00 -13.82
N LEU A 23 1.81 13.25 -13.80
CA LEU A 23 0.58 13.63 -14.52
C LEU A 23 -0.19 14.73 -13.75
N LYS A 24 0.31 15.97 -13.82
CA LYS A 24 -0.48 17.14 -13.43
C LYS A 24 -1.61 17.36 -14.43
N LYS A 25 -2.85 17.11 -13.97
CA LYS A 25 -4.10 17.52 -14.61
C LYS A 25 -4.02 18.98 -15.10
N LYS A 26 -4.20 19.19 -16.40
CA LYS A 26 -4.69 20.46 -16.97
C LYS A 26 -6.06 20.22 -17.62
N SER A 27 -7.02 21.05 -17.24
CA SER A 27 -8.41 21.00 -17.68
C SER A 27 -8.64 21.75 -18.99
N LYS A 28 -9.52 21.17 -19.82
CA LYS A 28 -10.46 21.78 -20.80
C LYS A 28 -9.92 22.54 -22.03
N LYS A 29 -10.27 22.02 -23.21
CA LYS A 29 -10.95 22.81 -24.27
C LYS A 29 -11.75 21.93 -25.24
N THR A 30 -12.76 22.57 -25.81
CA THR A 30 -14.01 22.11 -26.41
C THR A 30 -13.87 21.64 -27.88
N ILE A 31 -14.74 20.70 -28.28
CA ILE A 31 -14.95 20.06 -29.60
C ILE A 31 -15.24 21.08 -30.73
N PRO A 32 -14.92 20.76 -32.00
CA PRO A 32 -15.98 20.75 -33.04
C PRO A 32 -16.08 19.43 -33.83
N LYS A 33 -17.32 19.11 -34.23
CA LYS A 33 -17.82 17.90 -34.92
C LYS A 33 -17.49 17.89 -36.41
N THR A 34 -17.21 16.72 -37.00
CA THR A 34 -17.62 16.31 -38.38
C THR A 34 -17.49 14.78 -38.49
N ARG A 35 -18.55 13.98 -38.31
CA ARG A 35 -19.56 13.44 -39.27
C ARG A 35 -19.06 12.36 -40.25
N ARG A 36 -19.65 11.15 -40.06
CA ARG A 36 -19.84 9.97 -40.95
C ARG A 36 -18.59 9.11 -41.18
N GLU A 37 -18.65 7.77 -41.12
CA GLU A 37 -19.73 6.84 -41.46
C GLU A 37 -19.58 5.50 -40.71
N THR A 38 -20.70 4.84 -40.41
CA THR A 38 -20.78 3.50 -39.79
C THR A 38 -21.11 2.49 -40.89
N PRO A 39 -20.55 1.27 -40.85
CA PRO A 39 -21.46 0.12 -40.87
C PRO A 39 -21.33 -0.78 -39.63
N LEU A 40 -22.49 -0.95 -39.01
CA LEU A 40 -22.84 -1.84 -37.92
C LEU A 40 -22.85 -3.28 -38.44
N LEU A 41 -22.31 -4.24 -37.67
CA LEU A 41 -22.76 -5.64 -37.74
C LEU A 41 -22.64 -6.32 -36.37
N LYS A 42 -23.81 -6.35 -35.71
CA LYS A 42 -24.35 -7.37 -34.78
C LYS A 42 -23.67 -7.58 -33.43
N ALA A 43 -24.21 -6.89 -32.41
CA ALA A 43 -24.38 -7.44 -31.08
C ALA A 43 -25.85 -7.88 -30.90
N LYS A 44 -26.08 -9.14 -30.54
CA LYS A 44 -27.34 -9.58 -29.91
C LYS A 44 -27.03 -9.87 -28.44
N ALA A 45 -27.45 -8.98 -27.56
CA ALA A 45 -27.69 -9.31 -26.16
C ALA A 45 -28.97 -8.57 -25.76
N ASN A 46 -29.93 -9.38 -25.34
CA ASN A 46 -31.30 -9.02 -25.04
C ASN A 46 -31.35 -8.92 -23.51
N GLU A 47 -31.41 -7.73 -22.95
CA GLU A 47 -31.77 -7.58 -21.54
C GLU A 47 -32.64 -6.34 -21.39
N LYS A 48 -33.90 -6.60 -21.06
CA LYS A 48 -34.91 -5.60 -20.77
C LYS A 48 -34.70 -5.12 -19.34
N GLN A 49 -34.57 -3.82 -19.16
CA GLN A 49 -34.95 -3.15 -17.92
C GLN A 49 -36.14 -2.24 -18.25
N LEU A 50 -37.27 -2.52 -17.59
CA LEU A 50 -38.54 -1.79 -17.71
C LEU A 50 -38.68 -0.96 -16.43
N HIS A 51 -38.90 0.35 -16.59
CA HIS A 51 -39.30 1.27 -15.52
C HIS A 51 -40.61 1.95 -15.95
N ASP A 52 -41.54 2.03 -14.99
CA ASP A 52 -42.72 2.88 -14.85
C ASP A 52 -42.70 4.19 -15.66
N ASP A 53 -43.80 4.75 -16.15
CA ASP A 53 -45.06 4.91 -15.43
C ASP A 53 -46.25 5.26 -16.35
N SER A 54 -47.44 5.13 -15.77
CA SER A 54 -48.81 5.53 -16.14
C SER A 54 -49.04 6.66 -17.17
N GLU A 55 -50.00 6.46 -18.12
CA GLU A 55 -51.28 7.19 -18.15
C GLU A 55 -52.10 6.99 -19.48
N THR A 56 -53.39 6.68 -19.28
CA THR A 56 -54.55 7.25 -20.00
C THR A 56 -54.86 6.85 -21.46
N HIS A 57 -55.78 5.88 -21.56
CA HIS A 57 -56.93 5.78 -22.47
C HIS A 57 -56.76 6.07 -23.98
N LYS A 58 -56.98 5.02 -24.80
CA LYS A 58 -58.14 4.95 -25.71
C LYS A 58 -58.33 3.54 -26.28
N ARG A 59 -59.49 2.97 -25.98
CA ARG A 59 -60.01 1.69 -26.46
C ARG A 59 -60.45 1.86 -27.92
N ILE A 60 -59.83 1.13 -28.84
CA ILE A 60 -60.43 0.80 -30.13
C ILE A 60 -60.56 -0.72 -30.15
N ALA A 61 -61.79 -1.20 -30.10
CA ALA A 61 -62.11 -2.62 -30.19
C ALA A 61 -61.95 -3.07 -31.65
N SER A 62 -61.14 -4.11 -31.87
CA SER A 62 -61.06 -4.84 -33.14
C SER A 62 -61.61 -6.25 -32.94
N PRO A 63 -62.27 -6.87 -33.95
CA PRO A 63 -63.19 -7.98 -33.77
C PRO A 63 -62.49 -9.29 -33.36
N GLY A 64 -63.22 -10.11 -32.63
CA GLY A 64 -62.72 -11.21 -31.80
C GLY A 64 -62.03 -12.35 -32.55
N TRP A 65 -60.93 -12.81 -31.97
CA TRP A 65 -60.47 -14.19 -32.06
C TRP A 65 -61.00 -14.97 -30.86
N PRO A 66 -61.36 -16.26 -31.00
CA PRO A 66 -61.81 -17.05 -29.88
C PRO A 66 -60.62 -17.30 -28.95
N VAL A 67 -60.59 -16.59 -27.83
CA VAL A 67 -59.61 -16.82 -26.75
C VAL A 67 -60.06 -18.07 -26.02
N GLN A 68 -59.32 -19.18 -26.18
CA GLN A 68 -59.46 -20.30 -25.24
C GLN A 68 -58.99 -19.83 -23.85
N PRO A 69 -59.69 -20.20 -22.76
CA PRO A 69 -59.25 -19.88 -21.42
C PRO A 69 -57.93 -20.61 -21.12
N PRO A 70 -56.91 -19.93 -20.56
CA PRO A 70 -55.68 -20.60 -20.18
C PRO A 70 -55.98 -21.57 -19.03
N LEU A 71 -55.70 -22.85 -19.26
CA LEU A 71 -55.68 -23.85 -18.19
C LEU A 71 -54.49 -23.52 -17.28
N TYR A 72 -54.76 -22.91 -16.13
CA TYR A 72 -53.77 -22.75 -15.08
C TYR A 72 -53.48 -24.13 -14.47
N LEU A 73 -52.38 -24.73 -14.87
CA LEU A 73 -51.74 -25.77 -14.08
C LEU A 73 -51.06 -25.10 -12.87
N PRO A 74 -51.23 -25.60 -11.64
CA PRO A 74 -50.54 -25.05 -10.49
C PRO A 74 -49.04 -25.17 -10.72
N ILE A 75 -48.34 -24.04 -10.66
CA ILE A 75 -46.88 -24.02 -10.62
C ILE A 75 -46.50 -24.63 -9.27
N THR A 76 -46.13 -25.90 -9.27
CA THR A 76 -45.37 -26.48 -8.18
C THR A 76 -43.98 -25.86 -8.24
N GLN A 77 -43.78 -24.73 -7.58
CA GLN A 77 -42.42 -24.29 -7.26
C GLN A 77 -41.79 -25.40 -6.42
N PRO A 78 -40.62 -25.94 -6.80
CA PRO A 78 -39.85 -26.73 -5.87
C PRO A 78 -39.60 -25.84 -4.66
N VAL A 79 -40.03 -26.28 -3.48
CA VAL A 79 -39.64 -25.68 -2.21
C VAL A 79 -38.16 -26.00 -2.02
N HIS A 80 -37.29 -25.31 -2.76
CA HIS A 80 -35.89 -25.27 -2.37
C HIS A 80 -35.84 -24.47 -1.08
N PRO A 81 -35.28 -25.03 0.00
CA PRO A 81 -35.14 -24.29 1.23
C PRO A 81 -34.16 -23.15 0.94
N ALA A 82 -34.66 -21.92 0.79
CA ALA A 82 -33.86 -20.71 0.55
C ALA A 82 -32.71 -20.55 1.57
N ASN A 83 -32.82 -21.21 2.72
CA ASN A 83 -31.81 -21.26 3.76
C ASN A 83 -30.54 -22.05 3.36
N ALA A 84 -30.65 -23.09 2.52
CA ALA A 84 -29.50 -23.93 2.16
C ALA A 84 -28.47 -23.18 1.29
N GLU A 85 -28.92 -22.35 0.36
CA GLU A 85 -28.03 -21.50 -0.44
C GLU A 85 -27.36 -20.42 0.42
N LEU A 86 -28.09 -19.82 1.36
CA LEU A 86 -27.54 -18.85 2.30
C LEU A 86 -26.49 -19.47 3.22
N ASP A 87 -26.74 -20.69 3.72
CA ASP A 87 -25.78 -21.39 4.57
C ASP A 87 -24.53 -21.81 3.79
N ALA A 88 -24.68 -22.19 2.51
CA ALA A 88 -23.54 -22.44 1.62
C ALA A 88 -22.70 -21.18 1.41
N ILE A 89 -23.32 -20.02 1.18
CA ILE A 89 -22.61 -18.73 1.05
C ILE A 89 -21.87 -18.39 2.35
N ARG A 90 -22.52 -18.52 3.51
CA ARG A 90 -21.88 -18.24 4.81
C ARG A 90 -20.69 -19.17 5.07
N SER A 91 -20.79 -20.44 4.68
CA SER A 91 -19.70 -21.41 4.80
C SER A 91 -18.48 -21.00 3.97
N VAL A 92 -18.71 -20.56 2.72
CA VAL A 92 -17.64 -20.07 1.85
C VAL A 92 -16.99 -18.81 2.42
N ILE A 93 -17.77 -17.88 2.98
CA ILE A 93 -17.24 -16.67 3.63
C ILE A 93 -16.36 -17.05 4.82
N GLN A 94 -16.84 -17.92 5.71
CA GLN A 94 -16.06 -18.37 6.88
C GLN A 94 -14.76 -19.05 6.47
N GLU A 95 -14.77 -19.87 5.40
CA GLU A 95 -13.55 -20.50 4.92
C GLU A 95 -12.59 -19.48 4.32
N SER A 96 -13.10 -18.47 3.59
CA SER A 96 -12.28 -17.38 3.07
C SER A 96 -11.61 -16.56 4.19
N GLU A 97 -12.32 -16.31 5.28
CA GLU A 97 -11.78 -15.60 6.45
C GLU A 97 -10.67 -16.40 7.13
N ARG A 98 -10.84 -17.73 7.28
CA ARG A 98 -9.79 -18.61 7.83
C ARG A 98 -8.54 -18.63 6.96
N VAL A 99 -8.71 -18.64 5.64
CA VAL A 99 -7.59 -18.61 4.69
C VAL A 99 -6.88 -17.25 4.77
N LEU A 100 -7.63 -16.16 4.88
CA LEU A 100 -7.09 -14.81 5.04
C LEU A 100 -6.27 -14.68 6.34
N GLU A 101 -6.76 -15.23 7.46
CA GLU A 101 -6.03 -15.24 8.73
C GLU A 101 -4.68 -15.98 8.62
N LYS A 102 -4.63 -17.09 7.86
CA LYS A 102 -3.37 -17.82 7.59
C LYS A 102 -2.40 -16.98 6.76
N PHE A 103 -2.89 -16.31 5.71
CA PHE A 103 -2.06 -15.42 4.90
C PHE A 103 -1.53 -14.24 5.70
N GLN A 104 -2.36 -13.65 6.57
CA GLN A 104 -1.94 -12.55 7.42
C GLN A 104 -0.83 -12.97 8.39
N LYS A 105 -0.95 -14.15 9.02
CA LYS A 105 0.12 -14.71 9.87
C LYS A 105 1.41 -14.96 9.07
N GLN A 106 1.30 -15.43 7.84
CA GLN A 106 2.46 -15.64 6.98
C GLN A 106 3.13 -14.33 6.58
N GLU A 107 2.34 -13.31 6.26
CA GLU A 107 2.83 -11.96 5.96
C GLU A 107 3.56 -11.36 7.17
N ASP A 108 2.95 -11.40 8.35
CA ASP A 108 3.57 -10.90 9.59
C ASP A 108 4.90 -11.59 9.88
N ASN A 109 4.94 -12.93 9.72
CA ASN A 109 6.17 -13.69 9.90
C ASN A 109 7.24 -13.31 8.88
N MET A 110 6.86 -13.12 7.61
CA MET A 110 7.77 -12.70 6.55
C MET A 110 8.33 -11.28 6.81
N VAL A 111 7.47 -10.35 7.24
CA VAL A 111 7.88 -8.99 7.62
C VAL A 111 8.87 -9.03 8.77
N GLN A 112 8.62 -9.85 9.79
CA GLN A 112 9.54 -10.02 10.91
C GLN A 112 10.90 -10.56 10.44
N GLN A 113 10.91 -11.61 9.60
CA GLN A 113 12.15 -12.18 9.06
C GLN A 113 12.94 -11.17 8.22
N VAL A 114 12.28 -10.42 7.34
CA VAL A 114 12.94 -9.40 6.51
C VAL A 114 13.49 -8.28 7.38
N THR A 115 12.73 -7.86 8.40
CA THR A 115 13.16 -6.80 9.33
C THR A 115 14.39 -7.23 10.11
N GLU A 116 14.40 -8.43 10.68
CA GLU A 116 15.57 -8.95 11.41
C GLU A 116 16.78 -9.13 10.49
N ARG A 117 16.58 -9.64 9.28
CA ARG A 117 17.65 -9.77 8.30
C ARG A 117 18.20 -8.40 7.86
N ALA A 118 17.35 -7.40 7.69
CA ALA A 118 17.78 -6.06 7.34
C ALA A 118 18.59 -5.41 8.47
N LYS A 119 18.22 -5.64 9.74
CA LYS A 119 19.02 -5.22 10.91
C LYS A 119 20.37 -5.92 10.91
N ASP A 120 20.39 -7.24 10.75
CA ASP A 120 21.62 -8.04 10.72
C ASP A 120 22.57 -7.60 9.59
N LEU A 121 22.05 -7.35 8.39
CA LEU A 121 22.84 -6.83 7.27
C LEU A 121 23.37 -5.42 7.57
N ARG A 122 22.55 -4.54 8.12
CA ARG A 122 23.00 -3.21 8.56
C ARG A 122 24.12 -3.33 9.59
N ASP A 123 23.96 -4.21 10.57
CA ASP A 123 24.93 -4.42 11.62
C ASP A 123 26.19 -5.12 11.11
N LYS A 124 26.15 -5.88 10.02
CA LYS A 124 27.34 -6.54 9.46
C LYS A 124 28.08 -5.67 8.44
N GLU A 125 27.35 -5.10 7.50
CA GLU A 125 27.91 -4.38 6.34
C GLU A 125 28.06 -2.88 6.61
N PHE A 126 27.19 -2.30 7.43
CA PHE A 126 27.16 -0.87 7.74
C PHE A 126 27.54 -0.56 9.19
N LYS A 127 28.46 -1.33 9.78
CA LYS A 127 29.14 -0.86 10.98
C LYS A 127 29.90 0.40 10.60
N LEU A 128 29.56 1.52 11.24
CA LEU A 128 30.49 2.64 11.24
C LEU A 128 31.83 2.09 11.75
N PRO A 129 32.96 2.34 11.05
CA PRO A 129 34.28 1.91 11.53
C PRO A 129 34.36 2.23 13.00
N TYR A 130 34.67 1.21 13.82
CA TYR A 130 34.55 1.24 15.28
C TYR A 130 34.78 2.64 15.82
N GLN A 131 33.72 3.32 16.25
CA GLN A 131 33.85 4.66 16.77
C GLN A 131 34.64 4.54 18.06
N LYS A 132 35.91 4.96 18.01
CA LYS A 132 36.77 4.97 19.19
C LYS A 132 36.02 5.72 20.29
N PRO A 133 35.88 5.14 21.50
CA PRO A 133 35.18 5.80 22.58
C PRO A 133 35.79 7.17 22.82
N MET A 134 34.95 8.17 23.13
CA MET A 134 35.40 9.54 23.29
C MET A 134 36.45 9.59 24.43
N PRO A 135 37.70 10.00 24.14
CA PRO A 135 38.85 9.74 25.01
C PRO A 135 38.81 10.48 26.36
N CYS A 136 37.90 11.44 26.54
CA CYS A 136 37.78 12.27 27.73
C CYS A 136 36.35 12.32 28.28
N LEU A 137 35.58 11.24 28.11
CA LEU A 137 34.16 11.19 28.48
C LEU A 137 33.93 11.44 29.98
N VAL A 138 34.80 10.92 30.84
CA VAL A 138 34.70 11.09 32.30
C VAL A 138 34.88 12.55 32.70
N ASP A 139 35.98 13.18 32.27
CA ASP A 139 36.25 14.59 32.58
C ASP A 139 35.20 15.52 31.97
N TYR A 140 34.73 15.21 30.76
CA TYR A 140 33.64 15.95 30.11
C TYR A 140 32.35 15.91 30.94
N ASN A 141 31.95 14.72 31.41
CA ASN A 141 30.74 14.56 32.20
C ASN A 141 30.85 15.24 33.56
N ALA A 142 32.01 15.17 34.22
CA ALA A 142 32.25 15.86 35.49
C ALA A 142 32.21 17.38 35.32
N CYS A 143 32.85 17.92 34.28
CA CYS A 143 32.81 19.33 33.93
C CYS A 143 31.38 19.79 33.62
N ARG A 144 30.64 19.03 32.82
CA ARG A 144 29.24 19.31 32.48
C ARG A 144 28.31 19.24 33.70
N ALA A 145 28.53 18.28 34.60
CA ALA A 145 27.75 18.17 35.83
C ALA A 145 27.97 19.38 36.73
N CYS A 146 29.22 19.80 36.92
CA CYS A 146 29.55 20.98 37.70
C CYS A 146 28.89 22.26 37.14
N TYR A 147 28.90 22.46 35.83
CA TYR A 147 28.23 23.62 35.23
C TYR A 147 26.71 23.62 35.39
N LYS A 148 26.08 22.44 35.50
CA LYS A 148 24.65 22.35 35.82
C LYS A 148 24.38 22.68 37.28
N GLU A 149 25.27 22.32 38.18
CA GLU A 149 25.16 22.57 39.62
C GLU A 149 25.54 24.00 40.02
N HIS A 150 26.41 24.65 39.24
CA HIS A 150 26.94 25.99 39.50
C HIS A 150 26.72 26.94 38.32
N ALA A 151 25.46 27.10 37.91
CA ALA A 151 25.08 28.00 36.81
C ALA A 151 25.45 29.47 37.09
N ASP A 152 25.34 29.89 38.36
CA ASP A 152 25.61 31.28 38.78
C ASP A 152 27.09 31.55 39.07
N ASP A 153 27.89 30.50 39.34
CA ASP A 153 29.31 30.61 39.68
C ASP A 153 30.14 29.55 38.96
N ILE A 154 30.26 29.79 37.65
CA ILE A 154 30.97 28.97 36.66
C ILE A 154 32.45 28.77 37.04
N LEU A 155 33.05 29.69 37.81
CA LEU A 155 34.46 29.63 38.20
C LEU A 155 34.75 28.48 39.18
N LYS A 156 33.76 28.01 39.93
CA LYS A 156 33.90 26.81 40.77
C LYS A 156 34.25 25.55 39.97
N CYS A 157 33.90 25.52 38.68
CA CYS A 157 34.19 24.42 37.78
C CYS A 157 35.56 24.52 37.09
N ALA A 158 36.38 25.52 37.42
CA ALA A 158 37.72 25.69 36.84
C ALA A 158 38.64 24.48 37.01
N PRO A 159 38.70 23.78 38.16
CA PRO A 159 39.53 22.58 38.30
C PRO A 159 39.11 21.44 37.36
N LEU A 160 37.80 21.23 37.19
CA LEU A 160 37.24 20.20 36.30
C LEU A 160 37.44 20.55 34.83
N THR A 161 37.34 21.84 34.49
CA THR A 161 37.64 22.35 33.14
C THR A 161 39.11 22.14 32.79
N LYS A 162 40.02 22.38 33.75
CA LYS A 162 41.45 22.11 33.58
C LYS A 162 41.74 20.62 33.38
N SER A 163 41.10 19.75 34.15
CA SER A 163 41.23 18.29 33.99
C SER A 163 40.80 17.84 32.58
N TYR A 164 39.64 18.31 32.13
CA TYR A 164 39.14 18.03 30.78
C TYR A 164 40.10 18.51 29.70
N TYR A 165 40.62 19.73 29.82
CA TYR A 165 41.59 20.29 28.87
C TYR A 165 42.88 19.46 28.80
N GLU A 166 43.44 19.05 29.95
CA GLU A 166 44.62 18.20 29.99
C GLU A 166 44.37 16.82 29.38
N CYS A 167 43.20 16.22 29.63
CA CYS A 167 42.81 14.98 28.97
C CYS A 167 42.78 15.15 27.45
N VAL A 168 42.10 16.20 26.94
CA VAL A 168 41.99 16.45 25.49
C VAL A 168 43.37 16.66 24.87
N ARG A 169 44.26 17.37 25.57
CA ARG A 169 45.64 17.57 25.11
C ARG A 169 46.40 16.25 24.99
N ARG A 170 46.32 15.37 25.99
CA ARG A 170 46.94 14.04 25.94
C ARG A 170 46.33 13.17 24.84
N ALA A 171 45.01 13.17 24.70
CA ALA A 171 44.32 12.40 23.67
C ALA A 171 44.76 12.79 22.25
N LYS A 172 44.89 14.09 21.97
CA LYS A 172 45.41 14.59 20.69
C LYS A 172 46.86 14.16 20.42
N GLN A 173 47.70 14.19 21.45
CA GLN A 173 49.09 13.73 21.32
C GLN A 173 49.17 12.24 20.98
N GLN A 174 48.33 11.40 21.61
CA GLN A 174 48.27 9.96 21.37
C GLN A 174 47.72 9.61 19.97
N GLN A 175 46.79 10.40 19.44
CA GLN A 175 46.29 10.24 18.06
C GLN A 175 47.40 10.53 17.04
N ASN A 176 48.12 11.64 17.20
CA ASN A 176 49.21 12.02 16.30
C ASN A 176 50.40 11.04 16.30
N SER A 177 50.63 10.33 17.42
CA SER A 177 51.67 9.29 17.50
C SER A 177 51.24 7.93 16.97
N ALA A 178 49.93 7.65 16.90
CA ALA A 178 49.40 6.38 16.40
C ALA A 178 49.25 6.35 14.86
N ASP A 179 49.24 7.53 14.22
CA ASP A 179 49.15 7.68 12.76
C ASP A 179 50.53 7.74 12.06
N LYS A 180 51.63 7.53 12.79
CA LYS A 180 53.02 7.53 12.29
C LYS A 180 53.64 6.13 12.39
#